data_AF-A0A5C6BCW2-F1
#
_entry.id   AF-A0A5C6BCW2-F1
#
_cell.length_a   1.000
_cell.length_b   1.000
_cell.length_c   1.000
_cell.angle_alpha   90.00
_cell.angle_beta   90.00
_cell.angle_gamma   90.00
#
_symmetry.space_group_name_H-M   'P 1'
#
loop_
_entity.id
_entity.type
_entity.pdbx_description
1 polymer ?
#
loop_
_entity_poly.entity_id
_entity_poly.type
_entity_poly.pdbx_seq_one_letter_code
_entity_poly.pdbx_strand_id
1 'polypeptide(L)'
;MENSGIYFITCECFGAKFVKVGRSADVASRRRELQCGCPFELVIEYVQPVDEEEAIMQERRYRAKLRSLLQRIQQADAWQLSASENLMPRWFPFVGEIEAHVLELKNEESPESSVATDQQAMLF
;
A
#
# COMPACT_ATOMS: atom_id res chain seq x y z
N MET A 1 18.31 6.86 -3.65
CA MET A 1 17.76 6.11 -2.49
C MET A 1 16.39 5.50 -2.84
N GLU A 2 16.17 5.07 -4.08
CA GLU A 2 14.81 4.69 -4.55
C GLU A 2 14.37 3.29 -4.09
N ASN A 3 15.27 2.50 -3.51
CA ASN A 3 15.01 1.13 -3.04
C ASN A 3 15.03 1.00 -1.51
N SER A 4 14.93 2.12 -0.78
CA SER A 4 14.95 2.17 0.68
C SER A 4 13.85 3.10 1.19
N GLY A 5 13.15 2.73 2.25
CA GLY A 5 12.07 3.53 2.83
C GLY A 5 10.86 2.68 3.21
N ILE A 6 9.65 3.25 3.03
CA ILE A 6 8.37 2.55 3.21
C ILE A 6 8.04 1.78 1.94
N TYR A 7 7.43 0.60 2.07
CA TYR A 7 6.88 -0.12 0.93
C TYR A 7 5.51 -0.71 1.22
N PHE A 8 4.73 -0.84 0.15
CA PHE A 8 3.48 -1.58 0.11
C PHE A 8 3.71 -2.85 -0.68
N ILE A 9 3.51 -3.99 -0.05
CA ILE A 9 3.66 -5.31 -0.67
C ILE A 9 2.31 -6.00 -0.70
N THR A 10 1.95 -6.58 -1.83
CA THR A 10 0.73 -7.36 -1.98
C THR A 10 1.01 -8.84 -2.14
N CYS A 11 0.04 -9.65 -1.70
CA CYS A 11 0.00 -11.09 -1.83
C CYS A 11 -1.40 -11.47 -2.31
N GLU A 12 -1.50 -12.23 -3.39
CA GLU A 12 -2.77 -12.80 -3.85
C GLU A 12 -2.83 -14.28 -3.47
N CYS A 13 -3.78 -14.65 -2.63
CA CYS A 13 -3.93 -16.02 -2.16
C CYS A 13 -5.41 -16.34 -1.94
N PHE A 14 -5.80 -17.58 -2.23
CA PHE A 14 -7.17 -18.07 -2.02
C PHE A 14 -8.27 -17.21 -2.69
N GLY A 15 -7.96 -16.59 -3.84
CA GLY A 15 -8.90 -15.73 -4.58
C GLY A 15 -9.08 -14.33 -3.98
N ALA A 16 -8.23 -13.92 -3.03
CA ALA A 16 -8.25 -12.59 -2.44
C ALA A 16 -6.85 -11.96 -2.48
N LYS A 17 -6.81 -10.65 -2.72
CA LYS A 17 -5.58 -9.85 -2.69
C LYS A 17 -5.47 -9.14 -1.34
N PHE A 18 -4.28 -9.16 -0.78
CA PHE A 18 -3.95 -8.54 0.50
C PHE A 18 -2.76 -7.61 0.35
N VAL A 19 -2.71 -6.55 1.15
CA VAL A 19 -1.60 -5.60 1.21
C VAL A 19 -1.02 -5.51 2.61
N LYS A 20 0.29 -5.28 2.69
CA LYS A 20 1.01 -5.01 3.92
C LYS A 20 1.94 -3.83 3.73
N VAL A 21 1.98 -3.00 4.77
CA VAL A 21 2.95 -1.90 4.89
C VAL A 21 4.15 -2.38 5.68
N GLY A 22 5.33 -2.17 5.11
CA GLY A 22 6.60 -2.39 5.76
C GLY A 22 7.58 -1.27 5.46
N ARG A 23 8.79 -1.43 5.99
CA ARG A 23 9.92 -0.54 5.76
C ARG A 23 11.20 -1.35 5.63
N SER A 24 12.17 -0.87 4.84
CA SER A 24 13.46 -1.53 4.67
C SER A 24 14.51 -0.54 4.19
N ALA A 25 15.77 -0.76 4.58
CA ALA A 25 16.92 -0.11 3.95
C ALA A 25 17.21 -0.68 2.54
N ASP A 26 16.67 -1.86 2.22
CA ASP A 26 16.69 -2.47 0.89
C ASP A 26 15.38 -3.25 0.67
N VAL A 27 14.47 -2.67 -0.10
CA VAL A 27 13.13 -3.23 -0.37
C VAL A 27 13.23 -4.47 -1.23
N ALA A 28 14.08 -4.47 -2.27
CA ALA A 28 14.28 -5.62 -3.15
C ALA A 28 14.81 -6.85 -2.39
N SER A 29 15.81 -6.68 -1.51
CA SER A 29 16.28 -7.77 -0.64
C SER A 29 15.20 -8.24 0.32
N ARG A 30 14.47 -7.31 0.93
CA ARG A 30 13.39 -7.65 1.85
C ARG A 30 12.26 -8.42 1.17
N ARG A 31 11.91 -8.07 -0.07
CA ARG A 31 10.92 -8.81 -0.88
C ARG A 31 11.38 -10.25 -1.11
N ARG A 32 12.65 -10.46 -1.47
CA ARG A 32 13.22 -11.81 -1.66
C ARG A 32 13.14 -12.65 -0.39
N GLU A 33 13.53 -12.07 0.76
CA GLU A 33 13.43 -12.75 2.05
C GLU A 33 11.98 -13.16 2.38
N LEU A 34 11.03 -12.25 2.17
CA LEU A 34 9.61 -12.53 2.41
C LEU A 34 9.09 -13.60 1.43
N GLN A 35 9.53 -13.58 0.17
CA GLN A 35 9.13 -14.55 -0.84
C GLN A 35 9.57 -15.96 -0.49
N CYS A 36 10.76 -16.15 0.11
CA CYS A 36 11.22 -17.47 0.55
C CYS A 36 10.28 -18.13 1.57
N GLY A 37 9.53 -17.33 2.34
CA GLY A 37 8.55 -17.83 3.33
C GLY A 37 7.10 -17.82 2.85
N CYS A 38 6.83 -17.34 1.62
CA CYS A 38 5.47 -17.21 1.10
C CYS A 38 5.31 -18.08 -0.15
N PRO A 39 4.32 -19.02 -0.19
CA PRO A 39 4.07 -19.84 -1.37
C PRO A 39 3.36 -19.07 -2.49
N PHE A 40 2.90 -17.84 -2.23
CA PHE A 40 2.22 -16.97 -3.19
C PHE A 40 3.16 -15.85 -3.66
N GLU A 41 2.91 -15.31 -4.84
CA GLU A 41 3.72 -14.22 -5.38
C GLU A 41 3.56 -12.94 -4.55
N LEU A 42 4.70 -12.36 -4.17
CA LEU A 42 4.77 -11.07 -3.50
C LEU A 42 5.22 -9.97 -4.45
N VAL A 43 4.33 -8.99 -4.64
CA VAL A 43 4.52 -7.84 -5.54
C VAL A 43 4.69 -6.58 -4.71
N ILE A 44 5.72 -5.78 -5.00
CA ILE A 44 5.85 -4.43 -4.42
C ILE A 44 5.01 -3.48 -5.27
N GLU A 45 3.98 -2.90 -4.68
CA GLU A 45 3.07 -1.98 -5.37
C GLU A 45 3.62 -0.56 -5.42
N TYR A 46 4.26 -0.14 -4.32
CA TYR A 46 4.76 1.21 -4.13
C TYR A 46 5.91 1.22 -3.13
N VAL A 47 6.89 2.09 -3.36
CA VAL A 47 8.00 2.38 -2.45
C VAL A 47 8.06 3.89 -2.29
N GLN A 48 7.99 4.38 -1.06
CA GLN A 48 8.21 5.78 -0.75
C GLN A 48 9.64 5.94 -0.22
N PRO A 49 10.53 6.62 -0.97
CA PRO A 49 11.91 6.84 -0.54
C PRO A 49 11.98 7.83 0.60
N VAL A 50 12.27 7.36 1.81
CA VAL A 50 12.42 8.19 3.02
C VAL A 50 13.56 7.65 3.89
N ASP A 51 14.08 8.50 4.77
CA ASP A 51 15.06 8.06 5.78
C ASP A 51 14.43 7.14 6.83
N GLU A 52 15.27 6.56 7.69
CA GLU A 52 14.82 5.55 8.66
C GLU A 52 13.87 6.11 9.73
N GLU A 53 14.11 7.34 10.19
CA GLU A 53 13.29 7.97 11.22
C GLU A 53 11.88 8.27 10.67
N GLU A 54 11.83 8.86 9.48
CA GLU A 54 10.59 9.12 8.77
C GLU A 54 9.88 7.81 8.39
N ALA A 55 10.61 6.77 7.98
CA ALA A 55 10.02 5.45 7.69
C ALA A 55 9.34 4.83 8.92
N ILE A 56 9.84 5.06 10.14
CA ILE A 56 9.18 4.56 11.36
C ILE A 56 7.86 5.29 11.59
N MET A 57 7.85 6.61 11.40
CA MET A 57 6.65 7.43 11.60
C MET A 57 5.58 7.14 10.54
N GLN A 58 5.99 7.08 9.26
CA GLN A 58 5.08 6.83 8.15
C GLN A 58 4.52 5.40 8.17
N GLU A 59 5.30 4.39 8.59
CA GLU A 59 4.79 3.02 8.72
C GLU A 59 3.62 2.97 9.71
N ARG A 60 3.76 3.67 10.85
CA ARG A 60 2.69 3.78 11.86
C ARG A 60 1.48 4.52 11.31
N ARG A 61 1.69 5.62 10.59
CA ARG A 61 0.63 6.44 10.00
C ARG A 61 -0.17 5.65 8.96
N TYR A 62 0.50 5.00 8.01
CA TYR A 62 -0.17 4.19 7.00
C TYR A 62 -0.90 3.00 7.62
N ARG A 63 -0.31 2.29 8.60
CA ARG A 63 -1.03 1.23 9.30
C ARG A 63 -2.27 1.72 10.04
N ALA A 64 -2.22 2.91 10.64
CA ALA A 64 -3.39 3.52 11.26
C ALA A 64 -4.46 3.88 10.23
N LYS A 65 -4.05 4.47 9.09
CA LYS A 65 -4.95 4.80 7.98
C LYS A 65 -5.63 3.55 7.41
N LEU A 66 -4.89 2.50 7.09
CA LEU A 66 -5.44 1.25 6.56
C LEU A 66 -6.42 0.58 7.54
N ARG A 67 -6.14 0.62 8.85
CA ARG A 67 -7.11 0.16 9.86
C ARG A 67 -8.41 0.97 9.85
N SER A 68 -8.31 2.29 9.73
CA SER A 68 -9.50 3.15 9.65
C SER A 68 -10.30 2.90 8.36
N LEU A 69 -9.63 2.71 7.22
CA LEU A 69 -10.30 2.35 5.96
C LEU A 69 -10.96 0.97 6.06
N LEU A 70 -10.27 -0.02 6.63
CA LEU A 70 -10.85 -1.34 6.86
C LEU A 70 -12.12 -1.26 7.71
N GLN A 71 -12.11 -0.48 8.79
CA GLN A 71 -13.30 -0.27 9.62
C GLN A 71 -14.46 0.34 8.83
N ARG A 72 -14.18 1.30 7.93
CA ARG A 72 -15.21 1.91 7.07
C ARG A 72 -15.79 0.90 6.08
N ILE A 73 -14.94 0.07 5.46
CA ILE A 73 -15.40 -0.99 4.56
C ILE A 73 -16.23 -2.03 5.32
N GLN A 74 -15.80 -2.44 6.53
CA GLN A 74 -16.56 -3.34 7.39
C GLN A 74 -17.92 -2.77 7.82
N GLN A 75 -18.03 -1.45 8.02
CA GLN A 75 -19.31 -0.80 8.33
C GLN A 75 -20.25 -0.76 7.13
N ALA A 76 -19.71 -0.62 5.91
CA ALA A 76 -20.49 -0.64 4.68
C ALA A 76 -20.92 -2.06 4.28
N ASP A 77 -20.03 -3.04 4.45
CA ASP A 77 -20.20 -4.44 4.03
C ASP A 77 -19.85 -5.42 5.15
N ALA A 78 -20.68 -5.42 6.21
CA ALA A 78 -20.47 -6.18 7.44
C ALA A 78 -20.32 -7.71 7.29
N TRP A 79 -20.66 -8.28 6.13
CA TRP A 79 -20.71 -9.73 5.90
C TRP A 79 -19.49 -10.33 5.20
N GLN A 80 -18.67 -9.54 4.49
CA GLN A 80 -17.64 -10.10 3.59
C GLN A 80 -16.23 -10.18 4.19
N LEU A 81 -15.90 -9.39 5.21
CA LEU A 81 -14.50 -9.20 5.63
C LEU A 81 -14.06 -9.99 6.87
N SER A 82 -14.99 -10.56 7.64
CA SER A 82 -14.67 -11.29 8.89
C SER A 82 -13.81 -12.55 8.69
N ALA A 83 -13.90 -13.19 7.51
CA ALA A 83 -13.07 -14.36 7.18
C ALA A 83 -11.63 -13.96 6.78
N SER A 84 -11.45 -12.76 6.23
CA SER A 84 -10.18 -12.31 5.64
C SER A 84 -9.08 -12.01 6.67
N GLU A 85 -9.45 -11.48 7.85
CA GLU A 85 -8.50 -11.16 8.93
C GLU A 85 -7.83 -12.40 9.52
N ASN A 86 -8.52 -13.54 9.51
CA ASN A 86 -7.99 -14.81 10.02
C ASN A 86 -7.01 -15.48 9.04
N LEU A 87 -7.09 -15.18 7.74
CA LEU A 87 -6.25 -15.80 6.71
C LEU A 87 -4.83 -15.23 6.70
N MET A 88 -4.69 -13.92 6.91
CA MET A 88 -3.39 -13.24 6.85
C MET A 88 -3.22 -12.20 7.98
N PRO A 89 -2.72 -12.60 9.16
CA PRO A 89 -2.50 -11.70 10.27
C PRO A 89 -1.55 -10.54 9.91
N ARG A 90 -1.93 -9.31 10.25
CA ARG A 90 -1.18 -8.06 9.96
C ARG A 90 -1.15 -7.64 8.49
N TRP A 91 -1.94 -8.29 7.64
CA TRP A 91 -2.24 -7.83 6.29
C TRP A 91 -3.63 -7.21 6.25
N PHE A 92 -3.87 -6.36 5.26
CA PHE A 92 -5.14 -5.71 5.02
C PHE A 92 -5.72 -6.26 3.71
N PRO A 93 -7.04 -6.49 3.63
CA PRO A 93 -7.71 -6.76 2.36
C PRO A 93 -7.42 -5.61 1.37
N PHE A 94 -6.95 -5.94 0.17
CA PHE A 94 -6.67 -4.98 -0.89
C PHE A 94 -7.91 -4.79 -1.75
N VAL A 95 -8.89 -4.07 -1.23
CA VAL A 95 -10.19 -3.82 -1.86
C VAL A 95 -10.69 -2.42 -1.54
N GLY A 96 -11.56 -1.88 -2.40
CA GLY A 96 -12.30 -0.65 -2.16
C GLY A 96 -11.39 0.53 -1.80
N GLU A 97 -11.65 1.18 -0.65
CA GLU A 97 -10.89 2.36 -0.24
C GLU A 97 -9.40 2.09 0.03
N ILE A 98 -9.03 0.85 0.40
CA ILE A 98 -7.63 0.49 0.66
C ILE A 98 -6.86 0.42 -0.67
N GLU A 99 -7.44 -0.23 -1.67
CA GLU A 99 -6.87 -0.30 -3.02
C GLU A 99 -6.74 1.09 -3.61
N ALA A 100 -7.80 1.90 -3.56
CA ALA A 100 -7.80 3.27 -4.06
C ALA A 100 -6.66 4.10 -3.45
N HIS A 101 -6.46 4.01 -2.12
CA HIS A 101 -5.41 4.75 -1.44
C HIS A 101 -3.99 4.36 -1.90
N VAL A 102 -3.72 3.06 -2.10
CA VAL A 102 -2.39 2.61 -2.56
C VAL A 102 -2.15 3.02 -4.01
N LEU A 103 -3.17 2.99 -4.85
CA LEU A 103 -3.09 3.45 -6.24
C LEU A 103 -2.89 4.97 -6.32
N GLU A 104 -3.54 5.75 -5.47
CA GLU A 104 -3.30 7.20 -5.35
C GLU A 104 -1.83 7.50 -5.04
N LEU A 105 -1.25 6.83 -4.03
CA LEU A 105 0.17 7.00 -3.68
C LEU A 105 1.10 6.71 -4.87
N LYS A 106 0.78 5.66 -5.64
CA LYS A 106 1.54 5.30 -6.83
C LYS A 106 1.43 6.34 -7.95
N ASN A 107 0.29 7.02 -8.07
CA ASN A 107 0.03 8.00 -9.11
C ASN A 107 0.56 9.40 -8.75
N GLU A 108 0.57 9.77 -7.46
CA GLU A 108 1.13 11.05 -6.99
C GLU A 108 2.65 11.15 -7.23
N GLU A 109 3.39 10.04 -7.24
CA GLU A 109 4.82 10.02 -7.61
C GLU A 109 5.08 9.85 -9.11
N SER A 110 4.05 9.57 -9.93
CA SER A 110 4.21 9.52 -11.39
C SER A 110 4.29 10.94 -11.96
N PRO A 111 5.35 11.31 -12.72
CA PRO A 111 5.52 12.67 -13.25
C PRO A 111 4.43 13.12 -14.22
N GLU A 112 3.52 12.23 -14.64
CA GLU A 112 2.39 12.55 -15.51
C GLU A 112 1.21 13.24 -14.79
N SER A 113 1.20 13.31 -13.44
CA SER A 113 0.15 14.04 -12.70
C SER A 113 0.37 15.56 -12.61
N SER A 114 1.48 16.07 -13.18
CA SER A 114 1.78 17.51 -13.23
C SER A 114 1.27 18.21 -14.50
N VAL A 115 0.58 17.52 -15.41
CA VAL A 115 0.07 18.10 -16.67
C VAL A 115 -1.45 18.24 -16.63
N ALA A 116 -1.99 19.03 -15.68
CA ALA A 116 -3.38 19.46 -15.75
C ALA A 116 -3.67 20.81 -15.05
N THR A 117 -2.67 21.69 -14.90
CA THR A 117 -2.91 23.01 -14.28
C THR A 117 -2.25 24.19 -14.99
N ASP A 118 -2.03 24.10 -16.31
CA ASP A 118 -1.39 25.20 -17.07
C ASP A 118 -2.04 25.51 -18.43
N GLN A 119 -3.34 25.27 -18.59
CA GLN A 119 -4.11 25.71 -19.78
C GLN A 119 -5.39 26.51 -19.46
N GLN A 120 -5.42 27.23 -18.34
CA GLN A 120 -6.51 28.19 -18.08
C GLN A 120 -6.04 29.64 -17.84
N ALA A 121 -4.79 29.96 -18.16
CA ALA A 121 -4.26 31.33 -18.07
C ALA A 121 -4.03 32.02 -19.44
N MET A 122 -4.80 31.66 -20.48
CA MET A 122 -4.80 32.39 -21.76
C MET A 122 -6.21 32.60 -22.31
N LEU A 123 -7.09 33.18 -21.51
CA LEU A 123 -8.24 33.92 -22.01
C LEU A 123 -8.55 35.00 -20.98
N PHE A 124 -7.91 36.17 -21.07
CA PHE A 124 -8.46 37.51 -20.83
C PHE A 124 -7.43 38.56 -21.25
#